data_AF-B9WKU5-F1
#
_entry.id   AF-B9WKU5-F1
#
_cell.length_a   1.000
_cell.length_b   1.000
_cell.length_c   1.000
_cell.angle_alpha   90.00
_cell.angle_beta   90.00
_cell.angle_gamma   90.00
#
_symmetry.space_group_name_H-M   'P 1'
#
loop_
_entity.id
_entity.type
_entity.pdbx_description
1 polymer ?
#
loop_
_entity_poly.entity_id
_entity_poly.type
_entity_poly.pdbx_seq_one_letter_code
_entity_poly.pdbx_strand_id
1 'polypeptide(L)'
;MTETTETKKEKETSQVPLNTTTKQQPIKLISDEVEKDTSKVNFTKGSVEEFKFYPDNPKSHRHKYKWSMKEPSKFYDPCEESRMASMDCLYRNQDDKYACQEFFDAYRECRKDFFRKKRQDTIDGAKGWGR
;
A
#
# COMPACT_ATOMS: atom_id res chain seq x y z
N MET A 1 -34.79 15.52 -55.78
CA MET A 1 -34.05 14.29 -55.45
C MET A 1 -32.79 14.69 -54.72
N THR A 2 -32.83 14.73 -53.39
CA THR A 2 -31.65 14.88 -52.52
C THR A 2 -32.00 14.21 -51.20
N GLU A 3 -31.42 13.04 -50.98
CA GLU A 3 -31.44 12.30 -49.72
C GLU A 3 -30.46 12.94 -48.72
N THR A 4 -30.88 13.08 -47.47
CA THR A 4 -29.97 13.26 -46.34
C THR A 4 -30.44 12.39 -45.19
N THR A 5 -29.50 11.64 -44.64
CA THR A 5 -29.61 10.60 -43.61
C THR A 5 -29.82 11.19 -42.21
N GLU A 6 -30.75 10.63 -41.43
CA GLU A 6 -30.91 10.88 -39.99
C GLU A 6 -30.36 9.70 -39.17
N THR A 7 -29.45 9.97 -38.24
CA THR A 7 -28.94 8.99 -37.26
C THR A 7 -29.65 9.20 -35.93
N LYS A 8 -30.55 8.28 -35.58
CA LYS A 8 -31.25 8.22 -34.28
C LYS A 8 -30.43 7.40 -33.28
N LYS A 9 -30.10 8.01 -32.13
CA LYS A 9 -29.47 7.37 -30.98
C LYS A 9 -30.55 6.75 -30.10
N GLU A 10 -30.66 5.44 -30.10
CA GLU A 10 -31.43 4.68 -29.10
C GLU A 10 -30.52 3.75 -28.31
N LYS A 11 -30.85 3.70 -27.03
CA LYS A 11 -30.14 3.07 -25.92
C LYS A 11 -30.87 1.75 -25.69
N GLU A 12 -30.18 0.61 -25.82
CA GLU A 12 -30.77 -0.67 -25.40
C GLU A 12 -29.75 -1.58 -24.73
N THR A 13 -30.24 -2.13 -23.63
CA THR A 13 -29.71 -3.16 -22.74
C THR A 13 -29.23 -4.40 -23.51
N SER A 14 -28.13 -4.99 -23.07
CA SER A 14 -27.91 -6.44 -23.25
C SER A 14 -27.25 -7.03 -22.01
N GLN A 15 -28.03 -7.90 -21.36
CA GLN A 15 -27.64 -8.86 -20.35
C GLN A 15 -26.75 -9.93 -21.00
N VAL A 16 -25.62 -10.30 -20.38
CA VAL A 16 -24.78 -11.46 -20.76
C VAL A 16 -24.11 -11.97 -19.44
N PRO A 17 -23.91 -13.28 -19.21
CA PRO A 17 -24.62 -14.05 -18.20
C PRO A 17 -23.72 -14.48 -17.03
N LEU A 18 -24.35 -15.10 -16.05
CA LEU A 18 -23.71 -15.76 -14.91
C LEU A 18 -23.01 -17.07 -15.32
N ASN A 19 -21.88 -17.33 -14.66
CA ASN A 19 -21.06 -18.55 -14.58
C ASN A 19 -19.94 -18.74 -15.62
N THR A 20 -18.70 -18.66 -15.13
CA THR A 20 -17.89 -19.86 -14.86
C THR A 20 -16.60 -19.53 -14.08
N THR A 21 -16.30 -20.40 -13.12
CA THR A 21 -15.15 -20.43 -12.20
C THR A 21 -13.82 -20.06 -12.85
N THR A 22 -13.25 -18.91 -12.47
CA THR A 22 -11.82 -18.65 -12.64
C THR A 22 -11.25 -18.26 -11.28
N LYS A 23 -10.25 -19.03 -10.85
CA LYS A 23 -9.44 -18.87 -9.64
C LYS A 23 -8.86 -17.44 -9.64
N GLN A 24 -9.51 -16.52 -8.92
CA GLN A 24 -9.12 -15.11 -8.86
C GLN A 24 -7.81 -15.02 -8.09
N GLN A 25 -6.70 -14.82 -8.81
CA GLN A 25 -5.51 -14.28 -8.18
C GLN A 25 -5.83 -12.86 -7.73
N PRO A 26 -5.45 -12.47 -6.50
CA PRO A 26 -5.80 -11.17 -5.96
C PRO A 26 -5.19 -10.08 -6.85
N ILE A 27 -6.03 -9.13 -7.29
CA ILE A 27 -5.60 -7.93 -8.01
C ILE A 27 -4.58 -7.20 -7.14
N LYS A 28 -3.30 -7.29 -7.50
CA LYS A 28 -2.25 -6.55 -6.82
C LYS A 28 -2.46 -5.05 -7.08
N LEU A 29 -2.73 -4.29 -6.04
CA LEU A 29 -2.79 -2.83 -6.11
C LEU A 29 -1.39 -2.31 -6.44
N ILE A 30 -1.30 -1.48 -7.50
CA ILE A 30 -0.05 -0.92 -8.05
C ILE A 30 0.81 -0.20 -6.99
N SER A 31 0.19 0.26 -5.90
CA SER A 31 0.90 0.91 -4.77
C SER A 31 1.80 -0.03 -3.96
N ASP A 32 1.67 -1.35 -4.12
CA ASP A 32 2.38 -2.34 -3.32
C ASP A 32 3.57 -2.98 -4.05
N GLU A 33 3.75 -2.75 -5.35
CA GLU A 33 4.85 -3.33 -6.13
C GLU A 33 6.08 -2.42 -6.07
N VAL A 34 7.17 -2.92 -5.49
CA VAL A 34 8.46 -2.24 -5.48
C VAL A 34 9.12 -2.43 -6.85
N GLU A 35 9.38 -1.34 -7.58
CA GLU A 35 10.13 -1.39 -8.83
C GLU A 35 11.55 -1.89 -8.55
N LYS A 36 11.88 -3.09 -9.07
CA LYS A 36 13.19 -3.72 -8.87
C LYS A 36 14.21 -3.31 -9.93
N ASP A 37 13.74 -2.74 -11.04
CA ASP A 37 14.59 -2.33 -12.15
C ASP A 37 15.28 -1.01 -11.83
N THR A 38 16.58 -1.09 -11.51
CA THR A 38 17.41 0.05 -11.12
C THR A 38 17.47 1.16 -12.18
N SER A 39 17.32 0.81 -13.45
CA SER A 39 17.33 1.75 -14.59
C SER A 39 16.10 2.67 -14.64
N LYS A 40 15.00 2.26 -14.00
CA LYS A 40 13.76 3.05 -13.92
C LYS A 40 13.69 3.91 -12.66
N VAL A 41 14.55 3.67 -11.67
CA VAL A 41 14.57 4.40 -10.41
C VAL A 41 15.51 5.60 -10.51
N ASN A 42 14.95 6.81 -10.52
CA ASN A 42 15.75 8.04 -10.54
C ASN A 42 15.92 8.61 -9.12
N PHE A 43 17.04 8.30 -8.48
CA PHE A 43 17.32 8.71 -7.10
C PHE A 43 17.54 10.22 -6.90
N THR A 44 17.71 11.01 -7.98
CA THR A 44 17.90 12.47 -7.88
C THR A 44 16.62 13.27 -8.13
N LYS A 45 15.54 12.60 -8.54
CA LYS A 45 14.24 13.22 -8.81
C LYS A 45 13.24 12.77 -7.74
N GLY A 46 13.02 13.62 -6.75
CA GLY A 46 12.06 13.40 -5.66
C GLY A 46 12.12 14.54 -4.65
N SER A 47 11.03 14.78 -3.91
CA SER A 47 11.06 15.67 -2.75
C SER A 47 11.53 14.91 -1.51
N VAL A 48 12.05 15.62 -0.50
CA VAL A 48 12.43 15.03 0.80
C VAL A 48 11.28 14.22 1.43
N GLU A 49 10.04 14.56 1.09
CA GLU A 49 8.82 13.94 1.62
C GLU A 49 8.44 12.64 0.89
N GLU A 50 8.98 12.41 -0.31
CA GLU A 50 8.69 11.24 -1.15
C GLU A 50 9.75 10.14 -0.99
N PHE A 51 10.95 10.48 -0.50
CA PHE A 51 11.97 9.48 -0.22
C PHE A 51 11.54 8.55 0.90
N LYS A 52 11.56 7.26 0.58
CA LYS A 52 11.14 6.20 1.46
C LYS A 52 12.29 5.27 1.77
N PHE A 53 12.63 5.18 3.06
CA PHE A 53 13.80 4.44 3.55
C PHE A 53 13.51 2.99 3.96
N TYR A 54 12.26 2.55 3.86
CA TYR A 54 11.81 1.25 4.35
C TYR A 54 10.97 0.50 3.30
N PRO A 55 11.04 -0.84 3.25
CA PRO A 55 10.41 -1.64 2.18
C PRO A 55 8.87 -1.71 2.28
N ASP A 56 8.30 -1.56 3.47
CA ASP A 56 6.84 -1.68 3.70
C ASP A 56 6.05 -0.48 3.19
N ASN A 57 4.78 -0.66 2.80
CA ASN A 57 3.86 0.44 2.45
C ASN A 57 2.76 0.66 3.52
N PRO A 58 3.05 1.38 4.63
CA PRO A 58 2.13 1.49 5.76
C PRO A 58 0.85 2.27 5.43
N LYS A 59 0.89 3.16 4.43
CA LYS A 59 -0.26 3.96 3.97
C LYS A 59 -1.09 3.24 2.89
N SER A 60 -0.73 2.00 2.51
CA SER A 60 -1.42 1.31 1.42
C SER A 60 -2.82 0.84 1.80
N HIS A 61 -3.68 0.69 0.77
CA HIS A 61 -5.07 0.28 0.96
C HIS A 61 -5.19 -1.12 1.60
N ARG A 62 -4.24 -2.02 1.34
CA ARG A 62 -4.18 -3.34 1.98
C ARG A 62 -4.04 -3.23 3.50
N HIS A 63 -3.13 -2.37 3.96
CA HIS A 63 -2.91 -2.14 5.38
C HIS A 63 -4.11 -1.42 6.01
N LYS A 64 -4.81 -0.54 5.26
CA LYS A 64 -6.06 0.10 5.69
C LYS A 64 -7.12 -0.94 6.02
N TYR A 65 -7.36 -1.83 5.07
CA TYR A 65 -8.38 -2.86 5.18
C TYR A 65 -8.07 -3.81 6.35
N LYS A 66 -6.84 -4.34 6.41
CA LYS A 66 -6.42 -5.22 7.52
C LYS A 66 -6.50 -4.53 8.88
N TRP A 67 -6.13 -3.26 8.97
CA TRP A 67 -6.27 -2.48 10.20
C TRP A 67 -7.73 -2.31 10.62
N SER A 68 -8.62 -1.99 9.68
CA SER A 68 -10.04 -1.75 9.96
C SER A 68 -10.81 -3.01 10.36
N MET A 69 -10.39 -4.17 9.86
CA MET A 69 -11.06 -5.46 10.11
C MET A 69 -10.46 -6.26 11.27
N LYS A 70 -9.33 -5.83 11.84
CA LYS A 70 -8.73 -6.57 12.94
C LYS A 70 -9.70 -6.61 14.12
N GLU A 71 -9.75 -7.75 14.80
CA GLU A 71 -10.58 -7.86 16.00
C GLU A 71 -10.12 -6.85 17.07
N PRO A 72 -11.06 -6.37 17.90
CA PRO A 72 -10.71 -5.67 19.14
C PRO A 72 -9.69 -6.53 19.91
N SER A 73 -8.66 -5.91 20.48
CA SER A 73 -7.49 -6.55 21.12
C SER A 73 -6.38 -7.12 20.22
N LYS A 74 -6.63 -7.49 18.95
CA LYS A 74 -5.56 -8.02 18.09
C LYS A 74 -4.57 -6.91 17.67
N PHE A 75 -3.28 -7.22 17.78
CA PHE A 75 -2.20 -6.38 17.28
C PHE A 75 -2.03 -6.58 15.77
N TYR A 76 -1.86 -5.48 15.04
CA TYR A 76 -1.52 -5.50 13.63
C TYR A 76 -0.40 -4.49 13.40
N ASP A 77 0.68 -4.96 12.79
CA ASP A 77 1.81 -4.13 12.42
C ASP A 77 1.84 -3.94 10.91
N PRO A 78 1.66 -2.71 10.40
CA PRO A 78 1.80 -2.43 8.98
C PRO A 78 3.27 -2.34 8.51
N CYS A 79 4.23 -2.40 9.42
CA CYS A 79 5.67 -2.31 9.18
C CYS A 79 6.39 -3.63 9.46
N GLU A 80 5.71 -4.74 9.15
CA GLU A 80 6.15 -6.08 9.51
C GLU A 80 7.48 -6.48 8.85
N GLU A 81 7.70 -6.15 7.58
CA GLU A 81 8.92 -6.51 6.87
C GLU A 81 10.14 -5.77 7.45
N SER A 82 9.98 -4.48 7.76
CA SER A 82 11.01 -3.65 8.39
C SER A 82 11.33 -4.15 9.81
N ARG A 83 10.30 -4.60 10.55
CA ARG A 83 10.48 -5.23 11.86
C ARG A 83 11.25 -6.53 11.74
N MET A 84 10.89 -7.39 10.78
CA MET A 84 11.58 -8.65 10.53
C MET A 84 13.03 -8.42 10.12
N ALA A 85 13.31 -7.49 9.21
CA ALA A 85 14.67 -7.13 8.81
C ALA A 85 15.53 -6.66 10.00
N SER A 86 14.95 -5.87 10.91
CA SER A 86 15.61 -5.45 12.15
C SER A 86 15.95 -6.63 13.07
N MET A 87 15.03 -7.57 13.21
CA MET A 87 15.25 -8.78 14.02
C MET A 87 16.27 -9.72 13.37
N ASP A 88 16.21 -9.89 12.06
CA ASP A 88 17.17 -10.70 11.30
C ASP A 88 18.58 -10.14 11.42
N CYS A 89 18.74 -8.81 11.41
CA CYS A 89 20.02 -8.20 11.68
C CYS A 89 20.53 -8.52 13.08
N LEU A 90 19.68 -8.44 14.10
CA LEU A 90 20.06 -8.81 15.48
C LEU A 90 20.45 -10.28 15.60
N TYR A 91 19.73 -11.19 14.92
CA TYR A 91 20.04 -12.62 14.97
C TYR A 91 21.39 -12.94 14.35
N ARG A 92 21.82 -12.15 13.36
CA ARG A 92 23.14 -12.27 12.70
C ARG A 92 24.26 -11.54 13.46
N ASN A 93 23.92 -10.47 14.18
CA ASN A 93 24.86 -9.60 14.89
C ASN A 93 24.52 -9.53 16.39
N GLN A 94 24.68 -10.65 17.09
CA GLN A 94 24.31 -10.73 18.51
C GLN A 94 25.22 -9.87 19.41
N ASP A 95 26.48 -9.71 19.01
CA ASP A 95 27.50 -8.99 19.77
C ASP A 95 27.47 -7.48 19.56
N ASP A 96 27.10 -7.03 18.36
CA ASP A 96 27.01 -5.60 18.01
C ASP A 96 25.62 -5.24 17.47
N LYS A 97 24.82 -4.64 18.35
CA LYS A 97 23.46 -4.18 18.02
C LYS A 97 23.45 -2.85 17.27
N TYR A 98 24.54 -2.07 17.34
CA TYR A 98 24.63 -0.78 16.68
C TYR A 98 24.82 -0.92 15.18
N ALA A 99 25.39 -2.05 14.71
CA ALA A 99 25.40 -2.43 13.31
C ALA A 99 23.99 -2.49 12.68
N CYS A 100 22.95 -2.67 13.49
CA CYS A 100 21.57 -2.78 13.03
C CYS A 100 20.77 -1.46 13.09
N GLN A 101 21.41 -0.33 13.38
CA GLN A 101 20.74 0.95 13.60
C GLN A 101 19.86 1.38 12.41
N GLU A 102 20.35 1.21 11.18
CA GLU A 102 19.62 1.59 9.97
C GLU A 102 18.28 0.83 9.82
N PHE A 103 18.26 -0.45 10.19
CA PHE A 103 17.02 -1.25 10.17
C PHE A 103 16.02 -0.76 11.23
N PHE A 104 16.50 -0.42 12.42
CA PHE A 104 15.64 0.14 13.46
C PHE A 104 15.08 1.50 13.06
N ASP A 105 15.90 2.34 12.43
CA ASP A 105 15.46 3.64 11.95
C ASP A 105 14.42 3.48 10.84
N ALA A 106 14.61 2.56 9.90
CA ALA A 106 13.61 2.19 8.90
C ALA A 106 12.26 1.78 9.54
N TYR A 107 12.29 0.93 10.57
CA TYR A 107 11.07 0.52 11.29
C TYR A 107 10.41 1.69 12.06
N ARG A 108 11.21 2.54 12.72
CA ARG A 108 10.71 3.73 13.44
C ARG A 108 10.04 4.71 12.48
N GLU A 109 10.65 4.99 11.33
CA GLU A 109 10.10 5.88 10.32
C GLU A 109 8.81 5.31 9.71
N CYS A 110 8.77 4.01 9.40
CA CYS A 110 7.55 3.36 8.94
C CYS A 110 6.39 3.52 9.94
N ARG A 111 6.66 3.30 11.23
CA ARG A 111 5.65 3.48 12.28
C ARG A 111 5.21 4.92 12.43
N LYS A 112 6.14 5.88 12.38
CA LYS A 112 5.81 7.31 12.41
C LYS A 112 4.87 7.66 11.26
N ASP A 113 5.16 7.18 10.06
CA ASP A 113 4.34 7.43 8.88
C ASP A 113 2.93 6.86 8.97
N PHE A 114 2.82 5.65 9.49
CA PHE A 114 1.53 5.01 9.76
C PHE A 114 0.69 5.84 10.73
N PHE A 115 1.24 6.18 11.91
CA PHE A 115 0.50 6.92 12.93
C PHE A 115 0.22 8.36 12.51
N ARG A 116 1.12 8.99 11.74
CA ARG A 116 0.89 10.31 11.12
C ARG A 116 -0.33 10.27 10.21
N LYS A 117 -0.43 9.29 9.30
CA LYS A 117 -1.59 9.12 8.42
C LYS A 117 -2.87 8.86 9.22
N LYS A 118 -2.82 7.99 10.22
CA LYS A 118 -3.96 7.71 11.09
C LYS A 118 -4.46 8.95 11.82
N ARG A 119 -3.54 9.75 12.38
CA ARG A 119 -3.89 10.99 13.08
C ARG A 119 -4.52 12.00 12.11
N GLN A 120 -3.93 12.16 10.94
CA GLN A 120 -4.47 13.01 9.87
C GLN A 120 -5.89 12.59 9.50
N ASP A 121 -6.12 11.29 9.28
CA ASP A 121 -7.46 10.79 8.93
C ASP A 121 -8.47 10.95 10.06
N THR A 122 -8.03 10.89 11.31
CA THR A 122 -8.88 11.18 12.46
C THR A 122 -9.29 12.66 12.50
N ILE A 123 -8.38 13.57 12.12
CA ILE A 123 -8.66 15.01 12.03
C ILE A 123 -9.59 15.30 10.85
N ASP A 124 -9.36 14.63 9.71
CA ASP A 124 -10.13 14.82 8.48
C ASP A 124 -11.49 14.10 8.49
N GLY A 125 -11.78 13.30 9.52
CA GLY A 125 -13.00 12.49 9.62
C GLY A 125 -13.05 11.33 8.61
N ALA A 126 -11.91 10.93 8.07
CA ALA A 126 -11.81 9.86 7.09
C ALA A 126 -11.89 8.47 7.75
N LYS A 127 -12.86 7.65 7.30
CA LYS A 127 -13.05 6.29 7.82
C LYS A 127 -11.94 5.33 7.38
N GLY A 128 -11.49 4.50 8.33
CA GLY A 128 -10.72 3.28 8.08
C GLY A 128 -9.36 3.21 8.77
N TRP A 129 -8.73 4.34 9.09
CA TRP A 129 -7.52 4.40 9.92
C TRP A 129 -7.80 5.03 11.28
N GLY A 130 -8.52 6.15 11.28
CA GLY A 130 -9.21 6.76 12.41
C GLY A 130 -10.61 6.14 12.60
N ARG A 131 -11.16 6.27 13.80
CA ARG A 131 -12.48 5.73 14.17
C ARG A 131 -13.58 6.33 13.32
#